data_AF-A0A679HBD0-F1
#
_entry.id   AF-A0A679HBD0-F1
#
_cell.length_a   1.000
_cell.length_b   1.000
_cell.length_c   1.000
_cell.angle_alpha   90.00
_cell.angle_beta   90.00
_cell.angle_gamma   90.00
#
_symmetry.space_group_name_H-M   'P 1'
#
loop_
_entity.id
_entity.type
_entity.pdbx_description
1 polymer ?
#
loop_
_entity_poly.entity_id
_entity_poly.type
_entity_poly.pdbx_seq_one_letter_code
_entity_poly.pdbx_strand_id
1 'polypeptide(L)'
;MSNRFTQLDDSGSGRDEIYKATWKLIGENSIMDFVIGHGYGGVLKNSPLACSAHNDYLEFLYDYGVIGLALLLSFMLKFGRLVIGLIRKKSNYAAPAAFTFVVVLINSCFSHVFYYEWYLLLIAIFWGYLNWNVKKESVVGQ
;
A
#
# COMPACT_ATOMS: atom_id res chain seq x y z
N MET A 1 -6.65 19.71 -33.86
CA MET A 1 -5.43 19.14 -33.23
C MET A 1 -5.44 19.54 -31.77
N SER A 2 -5.37 18.57 -30.86
CA SER A 2 -5.56 18.77 -29.42
C SER A 2 -4.41 19.57 -28.78
N ASN A 3 -4.75 20.63 -28.05
CA ASN A 3 -3.87 21.42 -27.17
C ASN A 3 -3.31 20.63 -25.95
N ARG A 4 -3.24 19.29 -26.04
CA ARG A 4 -2.76 18.42 -24.96
C ARG A 4 -1.25 18.54 -24.70
N PHE A 5 -0.50 19.07 -25.66
CA PHE A 5 0.95 19.26 -25.54
C PHE A 5 1.34 20.68 -25.13
N THR A 6 0.41 21.64 -25.17
CA THR A 6 0.66 23.03 -24.78
C THR A 6 0.20 23.35 -23.36
N GLN A 7 -0.55 22.45 -22.73
CA GLN A 7 -0.83 22.44 -21.29
C GLN A 7 0.14 21.50 -20.55
N LEU A 8 1.44 21.71 -20.76
CA LEU A 8 2.41 21.42 -19.71
C LEU A 8 2.29 22.54 -18.66
N ASP A 9 1.09 22.72 -18.10
CA ASP A 9 0.94 23.51 -16.89
C ASP A 9 1.75 22.76 -15.83
N ASP A 10 2.67 23.46 -15.17
CA ASP A 10 3.58 22.96 -14.12
C ASP A 10 2.87 22.35 -12.89
N SER A 11 1.56 22.14 -12.94
CA SER A 11 0.78 21.35 -12.00
C SER A 11 0.90 19.87 -12.36
N GLY A 12 1.70 19.11 -11.61
CA GLY A 12 1.77 17.65 -11.76
C GLY A 12 0.43 16.93 -11.52
N SER A 13 0.46 15.64 -11.14
CA SER A 13 -0.74 14.81 -10.90
C SER A 13 -1.75 15.30 -9.83
N GLY A 14 -1.58 16.49 -9.26
CA GLY A 14 -2.33 17.01 -8.09
C GLY A 14 -1.91 16.37 -6.76
N ARG A 15 -1.08 15.31 -6.78
CA ARG A 15 -0.68 14.56 -5.59
C ARG A 15 0.14 15.37 -4.59
N ASP A 16 0.92 16.35 -5.05
CA ASP A 16 1.70 17.19 -4.14
C ASP A 16 0.81 17.97 -3.17
N GLU A 17 -0.33 18.46 -3.65
CA GLU A 17 -1.32 19.17 -2.82
C GLU A 17 -2.01 18.21 -1.86
N ILE A 18 -2.39 17.01 -2.34
CA ILE A 18 -3.00 15.96 -1.53
C ILE A 18 -2.06 15.51 -0.40
N TYR A 19 -0.79 15.26 -0.71
CA TYR A 19 0.21 14.84 0.28
C TYR A 19 0.48 15.95 1.30
N LYS A 20 0.61 17.21 0.86
CA LYS A 20 0.76 18.36 1.77
C LYS A 20 -0.44 18.51 2.70
N ALA A 21 -1.66 18.40 2.17
CA ALA A 21 -2.88 18.47 2.97
C ALA A 21 -2.93 17.33 4.00
N THR A 22 -2.60 16.11 3.59
CA THR A 22 -2.58 14.94 4.49
C THR A 22 -1.53 15.08 5.59
N TRP A 23 -0.32 15.54 5.26
CA TRP A 23 0.72 15.81 6.27
C TRP A 23 0.32 16.90 7.25
N LYS A 24 -0.39 17.94 6.78
CA LYS A 24 -0.93 18.98 7.66
C LYS A 24 -1.93 18.39 8.65
N LEU A 25 -2.87 17.56 8.18
CA LEU A 25 -3.80 16.85 9.06
C LEU A 25 -3.05 16.02 10.12
N ILE A 26 -2.07 15.23 9.70
CA ILE A 26 -1.25 14.42 10.62
C ILE A 26 -0.52 15.29 11.65
N GLY A 27 0.01 16.45 11.24
CA GLY A 27 0.72 17.38 12.12
C GLY A 27 -0.18 18.11 13.13
N GLU A 28 -1.48 18.17 12.86
CA GLU A 28 -2.49 18.79 13.74
C GLU A 28 -3.15 17.78 14.70
N ASN A 29 -2.80 16.48 14.59
CA ASN A 29 -3.36 15.43 15.43
C ASN A 29 -3.02 15.61 16.92
N SER A 30 -3.97 15.23 17.77
CA SER A 30 -3.65 14.93 19.16
C SER A 30 -2.75 13.69 19.23
N ILE A 31 -2.04 13.50 20.34
CA ILE A 31 -1.21 12.30 20.55
C ILE A 31 -2.04 11.02 20.42
N MET A 32 -3.29 11.04 20.93
CA MET A 32 -4.16 9.86 20.88
C MET A 32 -4.58 9.54 19.44
N ASP A 33 -4.95 10.56 18.66
CA ASP A 33 -5.36 10.40 17.27
C ASP A 33 -4.18 9.99 16.38
N PHE A 34 -2.97 10.48 16.67
CA PHE A 34 -1.77 10.01 16.00
C PHE A 34 -1.48 8.53 16.25
N VAL A 35 -1.80 8.03 17.45
CA VAL A 35 -1.56 6.62 17.80
C VAL A 35 -2.60 5.68 17.21
N ILE A 36 -3.89 6.04 17.31
CA ILE A 36 -5.02 5.14 16.99
C ILE A 36 -5.64 5.44 15.62
N GLY A 37 -5.56 6.69 15.16
CA GLY A 37 -6.16 7.14 13.92
C GLY A 37 -7.62 7.60 14.05
N HIS A 38 -8.18 8.04 12.93
CA HIS A 38 -9.52 8.63 12.82
C HIS A 38 -10.59 7.66 12.31
N GLY A 39 -10.20 6.41 12.02
CA GLY A 39 -11.03 5.40 11.37
C GLY A 39 -11.04 5.50 9.85
N TYR A 40 -11.70 4.53 9.21
CA TYR A 40 -11.74 4.37 7.76
C TYR A 40 -12.28 5.61 7.03
N GLY A 41 -11.53 6.05 6.01
CA GLY A 41 -11.83 7.21 5.20
C GLY A 41 -11.63 8.52 5.96
N GLY A 42 -10.74 8.53 6.95
CA GLY A 42 -10.42 9.70 7.77
C GLY A 42 -9.89 10.84 6.91
N VAL A 43 -8.90 10.57 6.03
CA VAL A 43 -8.35 11.58 5.11
C VAL A 43 -9.46 12.15 4.23
N LEU A 44 -10.27 11.28 3.63
CA LEU A 44 -11.39 11.67 2.76
C LEU A 44 -12.38 12.62 3.48
N LYS A 45 -12.69 12.35 4.75
CA LYS A 45 -13.67 13.11 5.54
C LYS A 45 -13.12 14.43 6.07
N ASN A 46 -11.86 14.43 6.49
CA ASN A 46 -11.28 15.54 7.27
C ASN A 46 -10.41 16.45 6.40
N SER A 47 -9.98 16.00 5.22
CA SER A 47 -9.20 16.81 4.29
C SER A 47 -10.07 17.90 3.66
N PRO A 48 -9.57 19.16 3.56
CA PRO A 48 -10.27 20.22 2.85
C PRO A 48 -10.43 19.92 1.35
N LEU A 49 -9.65 18.98 0.81
CA LEU A 49 -9.75 18.54 -0.59
C LEU A 49 -10.82 17.48 -0.80
N ALA A 50 -11.44 16.96 0.27
CA ALA A 50 -12.47 15.92 0.23
C ALA A 50 -12.06 14.71 -0.65
N CYS A 51 -10.80 14.30 -0.55
CA CYS A 51 -10.22 13.18 -1.29
C CYS A 51 -9.28 12.35 -0.39
N SER A 52 -9.06 11.09 -0.75
CA SER A 52 -8.11 10.21 -0.06
C SER A 52 -6.67 10.59 -0.41
N ALA A 53 -5.72 10.18 0.44
CA ALA A 53 -4.30 10.50 0.31
C ALA A 53 -3.66 9.95 -0.97
N HIS A 54 -4.26 8.94 -1.61
CA HIS A 54 -3.67 8.26 -2.79
C HIS A 54 -2.25 7.73 -2.54
N ASN A 55 -2.03 7.26 -1.31
CA ASN A 55 -0.81 6.63 -0.83
C ASN A 55 -1.19 5.84 0.42
N ASP A 56 -1.08 4.50 0.37
CA ASP A 56 -1.53 3.64 1.48
C ASP A 56 -0.79 3.99 2.79
N TYR A 57 0.47 4.45 2.75
CA TYR A 57 1.21 4.77 3.97
C TYR A 57 0.69 6.04 4.65
N LEU A 58 0.40 7.09 3.88
CA LEU A 58 -0.20 8.31 4.41
C LEU A 58 -1.64 8.08 4.88
N GLU A 59 -2.40 7.31 4.09
CA GLU A 59 -3.77 6.93 4.44
C GLU A 59 -3.77 6.15 5.76
N PHE A 60 -2.93 5.12 5.89
CA PHE A 60 -2.88 4.31 7.11
C PHE A 60 -2.40 5.09 8.32
N LEU A 61 -1.42 6.00 8.14
CA LEU A 61 -0.93 6.82 9.24
C LEU A 61 -2.01 7.74 9.80
N TYR A 62 -2.87 8.29 8.96
CA TYR A 62 -3.93 9.20 9.42
C TYR A 62 -5.20 8.46 9.86
N ASP A 63 -5.65 7.47 9.07
CA ASP A 63 -6.90 6.74 9.32
C ASP A 63 -6.76 5.74 10.46
N TYR A 64 -5.60 5.10 10.60
CA TYR A 64 -5.38 4.00 11.56
C TYR A 64 -4.19 4.25 12.50
N GLY A 65 -3.62 5.45 12.46
CA GLY A 65 -2.52 5.87 13.32
C GLY A 65 -1.22 5.10 13.06
N VAL A 66 -0.24 5.32 13.94
CA VAL A 66 1.04 4.58 13.89
C VAL A 66 0.85 3.08 14.07
N ILE A 67 -0.19 2.63 14.76
CA ILE A 67 -0.50 1.21 14.94
C ILE A 67 -0.85 0.59 13.59
N GLY A 68 -1.76 1.21 12.83
CA GLY A 68 -2.12 0.74 11.49
C GLY A 68 -0.95 0.77 10.53
N LEU A 69 -0.19 1.87 10.51
CA LEU A 69 1.02 1.97 9.68
C LEU A 69 2.05 0.88 10.04
N ALA A 70 2.27 0.61 11.33
CA ALA A 70 3.20 -0.44 11.76
C ALA A 70 2.76 -1.84 11.29
N LEU A 71 1.46 -2.12 11.28
CA LEU A 71 0.92 -3.38 10.76
C LEU A 71 1.14 -3.49 9.23
N LEU A 72 0.90 -2.41 8.49
CA LEU A 72 1.15 -2.36 7.04
C LEU A 72 2.64 -2.59 6.73
N LEU A 73 3.54 -1.89 7.42
CA LEU A 73 4.99 -2.07 7.25
C LEU A 73 5.44 -3.49 7.64
N SER A 74 4.88 -4.06 8.71
CA SER A 74 5.14 -5.44 9.11
C SER A 74 4.72 -6.45 8.04
N PHE A 75 3.56 -6.23 7.40
CA PHE A 75 3.11 -7.01 6.26
C PHE A 75 4.11 -6.91 5.09
N MET A 76 4.48 -5.70 4.69
CA MET A 76 5.45 -5.48 3.59
C MET A 76 6.80 -6.16 3.86
N LEU A 77 7.31 -6.06 5.09
CA LEU A 77 8.56 -6.73 5.50
C LEU A 77 8.45 -8.26 5.44
N LYS A 78 7.34 -8.83 5.91
CA LYS A 78 7.10 -10.28 5.85
C LYS A 78 6.97 -10.76 4.41
N PHE A 79 6.30 -10.00 3.54
CA PHE A 79 6.21 -10.32 2.11
C PHE A 79 7.58 -10.25 1.44
N GLY A 80 8.35 -9.19 1.64
CA GLY A 80 9.69 -9.08 1.10
C GLY A 80 10.60 -10.25 1.54
N ARG A 81 10.54 -10.64 2.81
CA ARG A 81 11.27 -11.82 3.32
C ARG A 81 10.83 -13.13 2.66
N LEU A 82 9.53 -13.32 2.46
CA LEU A 82 9.00 -14.49 1.74
C LEU A 82 9.57 -14.54 0.32
N VAL A 83 9.49 -13.44 -0.43
CA VAL A 83 10.00 -13.35 -1.82
C VAL A 83 11.49 -13.66 -1.88
N ILE A 84 12.30 -13.03 -1.03
CA ILE A 84 13.75 -13.28 -0.96
C ILE A 84 14.03 -14.75 -0.64
N GLY A 85 13.26 -15.35 0.27
CA GLY A 85 13.34 -16.76 0.61
C GLY A 85 13.05 -17.68 -0.58
N LEU A 86 12.01 -17.38 -1.36
CA LEU A 86 11.64 -18.15 -2.55
C LEU A 86 12.69 -18.05 -3.65
N ILE A 87 13.24 -16.86 -3.89
CA ILE A 87 14.31 -16.63 -4.87
C ILE A 87 15.55 -17.44 -4.49
N ARG A 88 15.99 -17.38 -3.22
CA ARG A 88 17.16 -18.13 -2.74
C ARG A 88 16.99 -19.64 -2.86
N LYS A 89 15.78 -20.14 -2.68
CA LYS A 89 15.42 -21.56 -2.83
C LYS A 89 15.20 -21.98 -4.29
N LYS A 90 15.28 -21.04 -5.25
CA LYS A 90 14.94 -21.27 -6.67
C LYS A 90 13.55 -21.90 -6.84
N SER A 91 12.61 -21.49 -5.98
CA SER A 91 11.23 -21.97 -6.02
C SER A 91 10.57 -21.61 -7.34
N ASN A 92 9.72 -22.50 -7.86
CA ASN A 92 8.89 -22.22 -9.04
C ASN A 92 7.93 -21.03 -8.83
N TYR A 93 7.67 -20.67 -7.57
CA TYR A 93 6.79 -19.56 -7.20
C TYR A 93 7.53 -18.25 -6.90
N ALA A 94 8.86 -18.20 -7.04
CA ALA A 94 9.64 -17.00 -6.77
C ALA A 94 9.25 -15.84 -7.67
N ALA A 95 9.13 -16.08 -8.98
CA ALA A 95 8.76 -15.05 -9.96
C ALA A 95 7.36 -14.44 -9.71
N PRO A 96 6.26 -15.23 -9.59
CA PRO A 96 4.94 -14.65 -9.33
C PRO A 96 4.87 -13.96 -7.96
N ALA A 97 5.56 -14.46 -6.93
CA ALA A 97 5.62 -13.80 -5.63
C ALA A 97 6.33 -12.43 -5.71
N ALA A 98 7.47 -12.37 -6.42
CA ALA A 98 8.23 -11.14 -6.62
C ALA A 98 7.42 -10.10 -7.39
N PHE A 99 6.75 -10.51 -8.47
CA PHE A 99 5.87 -9.64 -9.24
C PHE A 99 4.77 -9.02 -8.36
N THR A 100 4.03 -9.84 -7.62
CA THR A 100 2.96 -9.34 -6.74
C THR A 100 3.51 -8.41 -5.67
N PHE A 101 4.66 -8.72 -5.06
CA PHE A 101 5.29 -7.85 -4.08
C PHE A 101 5.66 -6.48 -4.66
N VAL A 102 6.26 -6.44 -5.86
CA VAL A 102 6.61 -5.18 -6.53
C VAL A 102 5.36 -4.37 -6.87
N VAL A 103 4.31 -5.01 -7.39
CA VAL A 103 3.03 -4.34 -7.70
C VAL A 103 2.44 -3.73 -6.43
N VAL A 104 2.37 -4.48 -5.34
CA VAL A 104 1.88 -4.00 -4.04
C VAL A 104 2.74 -2.85 -3.52
N LEU A 105 4.06 -2.99 -3.53
CA LEU A 105 4.99 -1.98 -3.05
C LEU A 105 4.87 -0.66 -3.81
N ILE A 106 4.85 -0.71 -5.14
CA ILE A 106 4.77 0.47 -6.00
C ILE A 106 3.39 1.11 -5.91
N ASN A 107 2.31 0.33 -5.98
CA ASN A 107 0.97 0.89 -5.90
C ASN A 107 0.70 1.51 -4.53
N SER A 108 1.23 0.97 -3.44
CA SER A 108 1.09 1.60 -2.12
C SER A 108 1.77 2.97 -2.00
N CYS A 109 2.78 3.26 -2.83
CA CYS A 109 3.42 4.58 -2.85
C CYS A 109 2.60 5.65 -3.60
N PHE A 110 1.76 5.27 -4.55
CA PHE A 110 1.19 6.19 -5.54
C PHE A 110 -0.32 6.02 -5.76
N SER A 111 -0.93 5.06 -5.08
CA SER A 111 -2.31 4.64 -5.24
C SER A 111 -2.76 3.93 -3.97
N HIS A 112 -3.79 3.11 -4.11
CA HIS A 112 -4.48 2.39 -3.06
C HIS A 112 -4.48 0.90 -3.36
N VAL A 113 -3.84 0.12 -2.50
CA VAL A 113 -3.90 -1.34 -2.53
C VAL A 113 -4.83 -1.86 -1.46
N PHE A 114 -4.80 -1.25 -0.28
CA PHE A 114 -5.51 -1.74 0.91
C PHE A 114 -6.78 -0.96 1.22
N TYR A 115 -6.94 0.23 0.65
CA TYR A 115 -8.17 1.02 0.77
C TYR A 115 -9.33 0.39 0.00
N TYR A 116 -9.07 -0.19 -1.18
CA TYR A 116 -10.09 -0.82 -2.01
C TYR A 116 -10.19 -2.33 -1.74
N GLU A 117 -11.40 -2.78 -1.44
CA GLU A 117 -11.69 -4.15 -0.98
C GLU A 117 -11.38 -5.20 -2.07
N TRP A 118 -11.54 -4.84 -3.34
CA TRP A 118 -11.33 -5.74 -4.46
C TRP A 118 -9.85 -6.05 -4.71
N TYR A 119 -8.95 -5.07 -4.55
CA TYR A 119 -7.50 -5.32 -4.59
C TYR A 119 -7.08 -6.23 -3.44
N LEU A 120 -7.59 -5.93 -2.24
CA LEU A 120 -7.29 -6.72 -1.05
C LEU A 120 -7.73 -8.17 -1.20
N LEU A 121 -8.93 -8.41 -1.76
CA LEU A 121 -9.44 -9.75 -2.02
C LEU A 121 -8.52 -10.54 -2.97
N LEU A 122 -8.11 -9.93 -4.09
CA LEU A 122 -7.23 -10.58 -5.07
C LEU A 122 -5.86 -10.92 -4.46
N ILE A 123 -5.29 -9.99 -3.69
CA ILE A 123 -4.02 -10.21 -2.99
C ILE A 123 -4.15 -11.32 -1.95
N ALA A 124 -5.24 -11.34 -1.18
CA ALA A 124 -5.47 -12.35 -0.16
C ALA A 124 -5.62 -13.76 -0.77
N ILE A 125 -6.37 -13.90 -1.88
CA ILE A 125 -6.52 -15.17 -2.59
C ILE A 125 -5.16 -15.63 -3.12
N PHE A 126 -4.43 -14.74 -3.80
CA PHE A 126 -3.10 -15.05 -4.33
C PHE A 126 -2.12 -15.45 -3.20
N TRP A 127 -2.15 -14.73 -2.08
CA TRP A 127 -1.33 -15.02 -0.91
C TRP A 127 -1.62 -16.39 -0.32
N GLY A 128 -2.91 -16.75 -0.19
CA GLY A 128 -3.33 -18.08 0.27
C GLY A 128 -2.84 -19.18 -0.66
N TYR A 129 -3.02 -19.00 -1.96
CA TYR A 129 -2.53 -19.92 -2.99
C TYR A 129 -1.00 -20.09 -2.93
N LEU A 130 -0.25 -18.99 -2.84
CA LEU A 130 1.20 -19.00 -2.78
C LEU A 130 1.69 -19.78 -1.55
N ASN A 131 1.17 -19.48 -0.36
CA ASN A 131 1.57 -20.17 0.87
C ASN A 131 1.25 -21.67 0.85
N TRP A 132 0.12 -22.06 0.28
CA TRP A 132 -0.24 -23.46 0.12
C TRP A 132 0.78 -24.21 -0.75
N ASN A 133 1.10 -23.66 -1.92
CA ASN A 133 1.97 -24.33 -2.88
C ASN A 133 3.44 -24.33 -2.45
N VAL A 134 3.92 -23.26 -1.82
CA VAL A 134 5.29 -23.19 -1.27
C VAL A 134 5.51 -24.28 -0.21
N LYS A 135 4.51 -24.53 0.65
CA LYS A 135 4.55 -25.64 1.61
C LYS A 135 4.62 -26.99 0.89
N LYS A 136 3.80 -27.20 -0.14
CA LYS A 136 3.79 -28.44 -0.92
C LYS A 136 5.14 -28.68 -1.63
N GLU A 137 5.72 -27.65 -2.24
CA GLU A 137 7.03 -27.73 -2.91
C GLU A 137 8.14 -28.12 -1.93
N SER A 138 8.11 -27.60 -0.70
CA SER A 138 9.10 -27.96 0.33
C SER A 138 9.02 -29.41 0.82
N VAL A 139 7.87 -30.07 0.66
CA VAL A 139 7.68 -31.49 1.01
C VAL A 139 8.18 -32.42 -0.10
N VAL A 140 8.10 -31.99 -1.37
CA VAL A 140 8.53 -32.80 -2.53
C VAL A 140 10.03 -32.70 -2.78
N GLY A 141 10.68 -31.62 -2.33
CA GLY A 141 12.13 -31.42 -2.44
C GLY A 141 12.98 -32.05 -1.31
N GLN A 142 12.37 -32.86 -0.43
CA GLN A 142 13.04 -33.71 0.56
C GLN A 142 13.00 -35.16 0.10
#